data_AF-A0A1X0NLP1-F1
#
_entry.id   AF-A0A1X0NLP1-F1
#
_cell.length_a   1.000
_cell.length_b   1.000
_cell.length_c   1.000
_cell.angle_alpha   90.00
_cell.angle_beta   90.00
_cell.angle_gamma   90.00
#
_symmetry.space_group_name_H-M   'P 1'
#
loop_
_entity.id
_entity.type
_entity.pdbx_description
1 polymer ?
#
loop_
_entity_poly.entity_id
_entity_poly.type
_entity_poly.pdbx_seq_one_letter_code
_entity_poly.pdbx_strand_id
1 'polypeptide(L)'
;MVVALRFFALLLWFFGVVPFFCAGMEIIQLPSNIVSRMNGEWGIEVQTPCDPYILTGTVSLENGTIEPDWALALRMTSAPAESWLMDASGLRAFAPVGRGRGTVSLSYAICGEQRNTIPTPDRPGFEKKMETTELTEYVGVLSNGEDDTKTCDSAAPNVIIHTLGSDIQGLKETHWKVKESLQYIEFKFNAEELTSHCVDKTGKERTETKNVAREGRGRKRRANILAGDSGTLEGFIDQNVREGAIIIRFVRRSLPAKSFYERYFTSLLFGGIMIAYRVLQGFISYWTIKY
;
A
#
# COMPACT_ATOMS: atom_id res chain seq x y z
N MET A 1 59.47 -11.25 -13.39
CA MET A 1 58.39 -11.99 -12.69
C MET A 1 57.90 -11.31 -11.41
N VAL A 2 58.78 -10.73 -10.58
CA VAL A 2 58.39 -10.15 -9.27
C VAL A 2 57.50 -8.89 -9.36
N VAL A 3 57.61 -8.11 -10.46
CA VAL A 3 56.82 -6.88 -10.66
C VAL A 3 55.34 -7.17 -10.99
N ALA A 4 55.08 -8.23 -11.77
CA ALA A 4 53.71 -8.63 -12.13
C ALA A 4 52.92 -9.16 -10.92
N LEU A 5 53.60 -9.85 -10.00
CA LEU A 5 52.97 -10.38 -8.78
C LEU A 5 52.54 -9.25 -7.81
N ARG A 6 53.31 -8.16 -7.73
CA ARG A 6 52.99 -7.00 -6.91
C ARG A 6 51.82 -6.19 -7.47
N PHE A 7 51.70 -6.10 -8.80
CA PHE A 7 50.55 -5.46 -9.45
C PHE A 7 49.26 -6.25 -9.24
N PHE A 8 49.31 -7.59 -9.32
CA PHE A 8 48.15 -8.44 -9.04
C PHE A 8 47.69 -8.37 -7.58
N ALA A 9 48.63 -8.29 -6.62
CA ALA A 9 48.30 -8.14 -5.21
C ALA A 9 47.65 -6.77 -4.89
N LEU A 10 48.10 -5.69 -5.54
CA LEU A 10 47.49 -4.36 -5.42
C LEU A 10 46.11 -4.29 -6.08
N LEU A 11 45.90 -4.97 -7.22
CA LEU A 11 44.59 -5.10 -7.87
C LEU A 11 43.61 -5.91 -7.02
N LEU A 12 44.06 -7.00 -6.39
CA LEU A 12 43.23 -7.78 -5.46
C LEU A 12 42.92 -7.01 -4.16
N TRP A 13 43.78 -6.09 -3.73
CA TRP A 13 43.47 -5.20 -2.61
C TRP A 13 42.48 -4.09 -3.00
N PHE A 14 42.59 -3.54 -4.22
CA PHE A 14 41.61 -2.59 -4.75
C PHE A 14 40.23 -3.24 -5.03
N PHE A 15 40.19 -4.52 -5.42
CA PHE A 15 38.95 -5.28 -5.59
C PHE A 15 38.43 -5.93 -4.29
N GLY A 16 39.29 -6.14 -3.29
CA GLY A 16 38.94 -6.77 -2.01
C GLY A 16 38.45 -5.81 -0.92
N VAL A 17 38.56 -4.50 -1.14
CA VAL A 17 38.11 -3.44 -0.21
C VAL A 17 37.11 -2.51 -0.91
N VAL A 18 36.19 -3.06 -1.69
CA VAL A 18 34.86 -2.43 -1.78
C VAL A 18 34.14 -2.93 -0.53
N PRO A 19 34.07 -2.15 0.57
CA PRO A 19 33.05 -2.43 1.55
C PRO A 19 31.75 -2.35 0.76
N PHE A 20 31.09 -3.50 0.59
CA PHE A 20 29.65 -3.54 0.45
C PHE A 20 29.13 -2.79 1.68
N PHE A 21 29.01 -1.47 1.56
CA PHE A 21 28.08 -0.70 2.35
C PHE A 21 26.70 -1.19 1.91
N CYS A 22 26.33 -2.39 2.37
CA CYS A 22 24.94 -2.67 2.69
C CYS A 22 24.60 -1.70 3.81
N ALA A 23 24.36 -0.44 3.43
CA ALA A 23 23.51 0.42 4.22
C ALA A 23 22.25 -0.42 4.46
N GLY A 24 22.02 -0.82 5.72
CA GLY A 24 20.88 -1.66 6.08
C GLY A 24 19.66 -1.05 5.42
N MET A 25 19.05 -1.80 4.50
CA MET A 25 17.82 -1.36 3.87
C MET A 25 16.79 -1.26 4.98
N GLU A 26 16.24 -0.08 5.16
CA GLU A 26 15.26 0.17 6.22
C GLU A 26 13.92 -0.42 5.77
N ILE A 27 13.34 -1.30 6.59
CA ILE A 27 12.18 -2.13 6.24
C ILE A 27 10.96 -1.67 7.03
N ILE A 28 9.79 -1.66 6.39
CA ILE A 28 8.49 -1.65 7.06
C ILE A 28 7.81 -2.98 6.78
N GLN A 29 7.52 -3.74 7.83
CA GLN A 29 6.69 -4.93 7.73
C GLN A 29 5.23 -4.53 7.76
N LEU A 30 4.44 -5.06 6.82
CA LEU A 30 2.99 -4.88 6.79
C LEU A 30 2.29 -6.13 7.36
N PRO A 31 1.09 -5.98 7.96
CA PRO A 31 0.35 -7.12 8.47
C PRO A 31 0.05 -8.14 7.38
N SER A 32 0.32 -9.43 7.63
CA SER A 32 0.16 -10.52 6.65
C SER A 32 -1.28 -10.69 6.17
N ASN A 33 -2.27 -10.41 7.03
CA ASN A 33 -3.70 -10.40 6.69
C ASN A 33 -4.07 -9.29 5.69
N ILE A 34 -3.32 -8.18 5.67
CA ILE A 34 -3.49 -7.09 4.70
C ILE A 34 -2.76 -7.46 3.41
N VAL A 35 -1.49 -7.85 3.49
CA VAL A 35 -0.65 -8.20 2.33
C VAL A 35 -1.23 -9.33 1.51
N SER A 36 -1.81 -10.35 2.16
CA SER A 36 -2.49 -11.48 1.48
C SER A 36 -3.68 -11.05 0.62
N ARG A 37 -4.23 -9.85 0.84
CA ARG A 37 -5.36 -9.25 0.10
C ARG A 37 -4.93 -8.14 -0.88
N MET A 38 -3.62 -7.90 -1.01
CA MET A 38 -3.05 -6.82 -1.82
C MET A 38 -2.55 -7.30 -3.20
N ASN A 39 -3.31 -8.12 -3.93
CA ASN A 39 -2.85 -8.58 -5.25
C ASN A 39 -2.86 -7.48 -6.33
N GLY A 40 -1.89 -7.53 -7.25
CA GLY A 40 -1.80 -6.67 -8.43
C GLY A 40 -0.96 -5.39 -8.23
N GLU A 41 -1.23 -4.39 -9.06
CA GLU A 41 -0.54 -3.10 -9.04
C GLU A 41 -1.22 -2.07 -8.13
N TRP A 42 -0.40 -1.37 -7.35
CA TRP A 42 -0.80 -0.36 -6.38
C TRP A 42 -0.02 0.93 -6.60
N GLY A 43 -0.70 2.07 -6.52
CA GLY A 43 -0.06 3.36 -6.34
C GLY A 43 0.26 3.55 -4.86
N ILE A 44 1.46 4.03 -4.56
CA ILE A 44 1.90 4.39 -3.21
C ILE A 44 2.07 5.91 -3.11
N GLU A 45 1.60 6.48 -2.02
CA GLU A 45 1.82 7.88 -1.64
C GLU A 45 2.30 7.92 -0.19
N VAL A 46 3.45 8.53 0.06
CA VAL A 46 3.95 8.79 1.41
C VAL A 46 3.90 10.29 1.66
N GLN A 47 3.17 10.70 2.69
CA GLN A 47 3.18 12.06 3.21
C GLN A 47 4.00 12.10 4.49
N THR A 48 4.93 13.05 4.55
CA THR A 48 5.81 13.27 5.70
C THR A 48 5.92 14.78 6.00
N PRO A 49 6.10 15.18 7.26
CA PRO A 49 6.41 16.58 7.60
C PRO A 49 7.79 17.02 7.08
N CYS A 50 8.67 16.09 6.74
CA CYS A 50 10.01 16.38 6.24
C CYS A 50 10.04 16.52 4.73
N ASP A 51 10.93 17.35 4.20
CA ASP A 51 11.09 17.53 2.76
C ASP A 51 11.81 16.30 2.14
N PRO A 52 11.32 15.71 1.03
CA PRO A 52 10.10 16.04 0.29
C PRO A 52 8.81 15.64 1.04
N TYR A 53 7.89 16.61 1.19
CA TYR A 53 6.64 16.42 1.95
C TYR A 53 5.73 15.31 1.41
N ILE A 54 5.80 15.03 0.11
CA ILE A 54 5.01 14.02 -0.57
C ILE A 54 5.93 13.24 -1.52
N LEU A 55 5.94 11.92 -1.37
CA LEU A 55 6.58 10.98 -2.28
C LEU A 55 5.49 10.11 -2.91
N THR A 56 5.56 9.89 -4.22
CA THR A 56 4.62 9.00 -4.91
C THR A 56 5.37 7.98 -5.73
N GLY A 57 4.76 6.81 -5.92
CA GLY A 57 5.34 5.75 -6.71
C GLY A 57 4.32 4.68 -7.04
N THR A 58 4.80 3.58 -7.60
CA THR A 58 4.04 2.37 -7.83
C THR A 58 4.74 1.18 -7.21
N VAL A 59 3.94 0.25 -6.71
CA VAL A 59 4.41 -1.03 -6.19
C VAL A 59 3.58 -2.15 -6.80
N SER A 60 4.26 -3.20 -7.24
CA SER A 60 3.62 -4.47 -7.58
C SER A 60 3.85 -5.45 -6.44
N LEU A 61 2.79 -6.11 -5.99
CA LEU A 61 2.93 -7.25 -5.10
C LEU A 61 2.94 -8.54 -5.88
N GLU A 62 4.07 -9.24 -5.79
CA GLU A 62 4.17 -10.63 -6.20
C GLU A 62 4.74 -11.43 -5.02
N ASN A 63 4.00 -12.43 -4.55
CA ASN A 63 4.42 -13.35 -3.49
C ASN A 63 4.78 -12.70 -2.13
N GLY A 64 4.17 -11.57 -1.77
CA GLY A 64 4.32 -10.95 -0.44
C GLY A 64 5.54 -10.04 -0.27
N THR A 65 6.33 -9.87 -1.33
CA THR A 65 7.35 -8.83 -1.44
C THR A 65 6.80 -7.63 -2.21
N ILE A 66 7.05 -6.45 -1.66
CA ILE A 66 6.68 -5.17 -2.27
C ILE A 66 7.98 -4.56 -2.78
N GLU A 67 8.12 -4.47 -4.10
CA GLU A 67 9.24 -3.76 -4.73
C GLU A 67 8.76 -2.34 -5.07
N PRO A 68 9.28 -1.31 -4.39
CA PRO A 68 9.01 0.06 -4.77
C PRO A 68 9.71 0.38 -6.08
N ASP A 69 9.02 1.09 -6.98
CA ASP A 69 9.70 1.81 -8.04
C ASP A 69 10.68 2.83 -7.43
N TRP A 70 11.84 3.00 -8.05
CA TRP A 70 13.12 3.61 -7.58
C TRP A 70 13.05 4.97 -6.84
N ALA A 71 11.89 5.62 -6.75
CA ALA A 71 11.71 6.90 -6.06
C ALA A 71 11.62 6.76 -4.52
N LEU A 72 11.35 5.58 -3.98
CA LEU A 72 11.18 5.35 -2.53
C LEU A 72 12.36 4.56 -1.96
N ALA A 73 13.13 5.18 -1.06
CA ALA A 73 14.21 4.53 -0.29
C ALA A 73 13.67 3.64 0.85
N LEU A 74 12.51 3.02 0.66
CA LEU A 74 11.75 2.32 1.69
C LEU A 74 11.38 0.92 1.18
N ARG A 75 11.88 -0.12 1.84
CA ARG A 75 11.49 -1.50 1.51
C ARG A 75 10.30 -1.92 2.34
N MET A 76 9.32 -2.56 1.73
CA MET A 76 8.17 -3.10 2.46
C MET A 76 8.07 -4.61 2.28
N THR A 77 7.78 -5.34 3.36
CA THR A 77 7.65 -6.81 3.32
C THR A 77 6.44 -7.25 4.10
N SER A 78 5.91 -8.44 3.81
CA SER A 78 4.96 -9.07 4.73
C SER A 78 5.62 -9.39 6.06
N ALA A 79 4.94 -9.11 7.16
CA ALA A 79 5.24 -9.73 8.45
C ALA A 79 4.99 -11.25 8.39
N PRO A 80 5.66 -12.06 9.23
CA PRO A 80 5.28 -13.44 9.46
C PRO A 80 3.80 -13.54 9.87
N ALA A 81 3.16 -14.67 9.51
CA ALA A 81 1.83 -14.97 10.04
C ALA A 81 1.90 -15.02 11.57
N GLU A 82 0.88 -14.47 12.25
CA GLU A 82 0.78 -14.42 13.73
C GLU A 82 1.85 -13.55 14.43
N SER A 83 2.60 -12.73 13.70
CA SER A 83 3.50 -11.75 14.32
C SER A 83 2.71 -10.68 15.06
N TRP A 84 2.95 -10.56 16.36
CA TRP A 84 2.38 -9.50 17.21
C TRP A 84 3.17 -8.19 17.11
N LEU A 85 4.44 -8.27 16.70
CA LEU A 85 5.35 -7.14 16.53
C LEU A 85 5.81 -7.07 15.08
N MET A 86 5.83 -5.88 14.50
CA MET A 86 6.20 -5.62 13.12
C MET A 86 7.31 -4.58 13.06
N ASP A 87 8.28 -4.77 12.16
CA ASP A 87 9.35 -3.81 11.93
C ASP A 87 8.81 -2.52 11.30
N ALA A 88 9.17 -1.38 11.86
CA ALA A 88 8.89 -0.04 11.33
C ALA A 88 10.17 0.77 11.08
N SER A 89 11.34 0.14 11.10
CA SER A 89 12.64 0.82 10.97
C SER A 89 12.76 1.66 9.69
N GLY A 90 12.03 1.31 8.62
CA GLY A 90 11.87 2.11 7.40
C GLY A 90 11.34 3.52 7.58
N LEU A 91 10.65 3.84 8.68
CA LEU A 91 10.21 5.21 8.98
C LEU A 91 11.39 6.16 9.23
N ARG A 92 12.60 5.64 9.45
CA ARG A 92 13.81 6.44 9.67
C ARG A 92 14.37 7.06 8.40
N ALA A 93 13.92 6.62 7.24
CA ALA A 93 14.24 7.26 5.98
C ALA A 93 13.74 8.72 5.97
N PHE A 94 12.80 9.05 6.87
CA PHE A 94 12.23 10.38 7.07
C PHE A 94 12.81 11.11 8.30
N ALA A 95 13.85 10.58 8.95
CA ALA A 95 14.55 11.21 10.05
C ALA A 95 15.79 12.01 9.56
N PRO A 96 16.33 12.97 10.33
CA PRO A 96 17.40 13.83 9.84
C PRO A 96 18.71 13.05 9.74
N VAL A 97 19.42 13.25 8.62
CA VAL A 97 20.76 12.71 8.40
C VAL A 97 21.72 13.27 9.45
N GLY A 98 22.12 12.45 10.43
CA GLY A 98 23.17 12.80 11.40
C GLY A 98 22.78 12.81 12.88
N ARG A 99 21.48 12.77 13.24
CA ARG A 99 21.10 12.12 14.51
C ARG A 99 21.23 10.64 14.19
N GLY A 100 22.33 10.04 14.63
CA GLY A 100 22.76 8.70 14.21
C GLY A 100 21.56 7.79 14.02
N ARG A 101 21.46 7.14 12.84
CA ARG A 101 20.54 6.02 12.60
C ARG A 101 20.63 5.14 13.85
N GLY A 102 19.71 5.33 14.78
CA GLY A 102 19.86 4.82 16.12
C GLY A 102 19.96 3.31 16.00
N THR A 103 20.85 2.66 16.74
CA THR A 103 20.92 1.19 16.76
C THR A 103 19.69 0.54 17.38
N VAL A 104 18.81 1.32 18.01
CA VAL A 104 17.54 0.86 18.56
C VAL A 104 16.64 0.45 17.41
N SER A 105 15.95 -0.68 17.44
CA SER A 105 14.96 -1.05 16.41
C SER A 105 13.68 -0.22 16.57
N LEU A 106 13.00 0.13 15.47
CA LEU A 106 11.64 0.71 15.56
C LEU A 106 10.65 -0.39 15.21
N SER A 107 9.66 -0.59 16.05
CA SER A 107 8.67 -1.65 15.91
C SER A 107 7.27 -1.13 16.20
N TYR A 108 6.25 -1.83 15.73
CA TYR A 108 4.87 -1.53 16.09
C TYR A 108 4.06 -2.79 16.31
N ALA A 109 3.05 -2.69 17.17
CA ALA A 109 2.10 -3.75 17.47
C ALA A 109 0.66 -3.27 17.18
N ILE A 110 -0.19 -4.19 16.71
CA ILE A 110 -1.62 -3.93 16.57
C ILE A 110 -2.32 -4.42 17.84
N CYS A 111 -3.05 -3.52 18.48
CA CYS A 111 -3.69 -3.72 19.78
C CYS A 111 -5.20 -3.93 19.67
N GLY A 112 -5.80 -3.48 18.57
CA GLY A 112 -7.23 -3.60 18.35
C GLY A 112 -7.59 -3.56 16.88
N GLU A 113 -8.74 -4.12 16.56
CA GLU A 113 -9.34 -4.12 15.24
C GLU A 113 -10.82 -3.79 15.37
N GLN A 114 -11.30 -2.85 14.55
CA GLN A 114 -12.70 -2.53 14.39
C GLN A 114 -13.10 -2.70 12.93
N ARG A 115 -14.17 -3.46 12.68
CA ARG A 115 -14.72 -3.68 11.35
C ARG A 115 -16.10 -3.05 11.24
N ASN A 116 -16.34 -2.39 10.12
CA ASN A 116 -17.64 -1.83 9.78
C ASN A 116 -17.98 -2.15 8.32
N THR A 117 -19.17 -2.69 8.09
CA THR A 117 -19.66 -3.04 6.75
C THR A 117 -20.74 -2.06 6.34
N ILE A 118 -20.54 -1.40 5.20
CA ILE A 118 -21.46 -0.40 4.64
C ILE A 118 -22.02 -0.95 3.33
N PRO A 119 -23.36 -0.97 3.15
CA PRO A 119 -23.95 -1.33 1.87
C PRO A 119 -23.63 -0.28 0.81
N THR A 120 -23.08 -0.71 -0.32
CA THR A 120 -22.64 0.12 -1.44
C THR A 120 -23.10 -0.44 -2.78
N PRO A 121 -24.42 -0.51 -3.06
CA PRO A 121 -24.95 -1.18 -4.25
C PRO A 121 -24.50 -0.55 -5.59
N ASP A 122 -24.23 0.76 -5.61
CA ASP A 122 -23.91 1.52 -6.82
C ASP A 122 -22.51 2.13 -6.76
N ARG A 123 -21.46 1.32 -6.57
CA ARG A 123 -20.08 1.83 -6.53
C ARG A 123 -19.55 2.13 -7.95
N PRO A 124 -19.19 3.39 -8.26
CA PRO A 124 -18.59 3.74 -9.53
C PRO A 124 -17.27 2.98 -9.75
N GLY A 125 -17.06 2.44 -10.94
CA GLY A 125 -15.85 1.67 -11.30
C GLY A 125 -15.85 0.19 -10.87
N PHE A 126 -16.82 -0.23 -10.05
CA PHE A 126 -16.92 -1.61 -9.56
C PHE A 126 -18.23 -2.32 -9.94
N GLU A 127 -19.14 -1.64 -10.66
CA GLU A 127 -20.46 -2.17 -11.04
C GLU A 127 -21.21 -2.78 -9.82
N LYS A 128 -22.18 -3.68 -10.06
CA LYS A 128 -22.86 -4.44 -8.99
C LYS A 128 -21.98 -5.51 -8.30
N LYS A 129 -20.65 -5.41 -8.40
CA LYS A 129 -19.73 -6.46 -7.93
C LYS A 129 -19.22 -6.22 -6.51
N MET A 130 -19.56 -5.06 -5.94
CA MET A 130 -19.16 -4.67 -4.59
C MET A 130 -20.36 -4.08 -3.84
N GLU A 131 -21.37 -4.93 -3.62
CA GLU A 131 -22.62 -4.55 -2.94
C GLU A 131 -22.42 -4.13 -1.49
N THR A 132 -21.31 -4.57 -0.89
CA THR A 132 -20.88 -4.21 0.47
C THR A 132 -19.41 -3.79 0.46
N THR A 133 -19.12 -2.70 1.15
CA THR A 133 -17.77 -2.23 1.42
C THR A 133 -17.46 -2.47 2.88
N GLU A 134 -16.39 -3.19 3.16
CA GLU A 134 -15.82 -3.36 4.49
C GLU A 134 -14.76 -2.28 4.71
N LEU A 135 -14.92 -1.52 5.79
CA LEU A 135 -13.94 -0.62 6.37
C LEU A 135 -13.39 -1.28 7.62
N THR A 136 -12.08 -1.50 7.67
CA THR A 136 -11.40 -2.02 8.85
C THR A 136 -10.40 -1.00 9.37
N GLU A 137 -10.50 -0.66 10.64
CA GLU A 137 -9.56 0.17 11.36
C GLU A 137 -8.76 -0.70 12.34
N TYR A 138 -7.45 -0.73 12.18
CA TYR A 138 -6.52 -1.30 13.14
C TYR A 138 -5.91 -0.17 13.96
N VAL A 139 -5.82 -0.39 15.26
CA VAL A 139 -5.24 0.56 16.21
C VAL A 139 -4.06 -0.10 16.87
N GLY A 140 -2.95 0.62 16.99
CA GLY A 140 -1.69 0.07 17.46
C GLY A 140 -0.77 1.07 18.13
N VAL A 141 0.37 0.57 18.57
CA VAL A 141 1.41 1.32 19.28
C VAL A 141 2.76 1.13 18.58
N LEU A 142 3.46 2.24 18.37
CA LEU A 142 4.83 2.35 17.85
C LEU A 142 5.78 2.45 19.04
N SER A 143 6.78 1.58 19.08
CA SER A 143 7.76 1.44 20.17
C SER A 143 9.19 1.46 19.65
N ASN A 144 10.08 1.92 20.52
CA ASN A 144 11.53 1.84 20.33
C ASN A 144 12.02 0.55 21.02
N GLY A 145 12.38 -0.48 20.26
CA GLY A 145 12.91 -1.75 20.78
C GLY A 145 12.02 -2.98 20.54
N GLU A 146 12.56 -4.16 20.83
CA GLU A 146 11.94 -5.48 20.56
C GLU A 146 11.18 -6.05 21.77
N ASP A 147 11.48 -5.56 22.97
CA ASP A 147 11.09 -6.19 24.25
C ASP A 147 9.81 -5.62 24.89
N ASP A 148 9.10 -4.74 24.18
CA ASP A 148 8.01 -3.95 24.74
C ASP A 148 6.68 -4.71 24.68
N THR A 149 6.70 -5.94 25.19
CA THR A 149 5.61 -6.94 25.29
C THR A 149 4.34 -6.47 26.02
N LYS A 150 4.32 -5.22 26.51
CA LYS A 150 3.19 -4.55 27.19
C LYS A 150 2.65 -3.32 26.44
N THR A 151 3.08 -3.10 25.21
CA THR A 151 2.80 -1.88 24.42
C THR A 151 1.31 -1.55 24.31
N CYS A 152 0.43 -2.55 24.25
CA CYS A 152 -1.01 -2.34 24.08
C CYS A 152 -1.80 -2.01 25.36
N ASP A 153 -1.24 -2.27 26.55
CA ASP A 153 -1.98 -2.15 27.82
C ASP A 153 -1.81 -0.77 28.50
N SER A 154 -0.90 0.06 28.02
CA SER A 154 -0.51 1.30 28.75
C SER A 154 -0.23 2.52 27.88
N ALA A 155 -0.02 2.37 26.58
CA ALA A 155 0.27 3.49 25.68
C ALA A 155 -0.98 3.96 24.92
N ALA A 156 -1.08 5.27 24.73
CA ALA A 156 -2.07 5.82 23.82
C ALA A 156 -1.74 5.37 22.38
N PRO A 157 -2.75 5.03 21.56
CA PRO A 157 -2.50 4.55 20.22
C PRO A 157 -1.91 5.65 19.34
N ASN A 158 -0.76 5.36 18.74
CA ASN A 158 -0.04 6.23 17.83
C ASN A 158 0.18 5.56 16.45
N VAL A 159 -0.38 4.38 16.22
CA VAL A 159 -0.47 3.73 14.90
C VAL A 159 -1.93 3.48 14.57
N ILE A 160 -2.34 3.91 13.38
CA ILE A 160 -3.68 3.66 12.84
C ILE A 160 -3.51 3.09 11.44
N ILE A 161 -4.21 2.00 11.13
CA ILE A 161 -4.23 1.42 9.79
C ILE A 161 -5.67 1.31 9.35
N HIS A 162 -6.02 1.98 8.25
CA HIS A 162 -7.33 1.86 7.62
C HIS A 162 -7.21 1.00 6.39
N THR A 163 -8.12 0.06 6.25
CA THR A 163 -8.30 -0.72 5.01
C THR A 163 -9.72 -0.58 4.54
N LEU A 164 -9.89 -0.47 3.22
CA LEU A 164 -11.19 -0.41 2.59
C LEU A 164 -11.23 -1.37 1.41
N GLY A 165 -12.23 -2.25 1.41
CA GLY A 165 -12.31 -3.37 0.49
C GLY A 165 -13.69 -4.00 0.41
N SER A 166 -13.81 -5.06 -0.39
CA SER A 166 -15.01 -5.88 -0.50
C SER A 166 -15.19 -6.72 0.74
N ASP A 167 -16.43 -6.93 1.15
CA ASP A 167 -16.75 -7.89 2.19
C ASP A 167 -16.30 -9.29 1.76
N ILE A 168 -15.54 -9.94 2.63
CA ILE A 168 -15.02 -11.29 2.42
C ILE A 168 -15.65 -12.33 3.34
N GLN A 169 -16.70 -11.98 4.10
CA GLN A 169 -17.36 -12.92 4.99
C GLN A 169 -17.82 -14.18 4.24
N GLY A 170 -17.47 -15.34 4.79
CA GLY A 170 -17.80 -16.65 4.22
C GLY A 170 -16.89 -17.11 3.07
N LEU A 171 -15.90 -16.32 2.66
CA LEU A 171 -14.90 -16.74 1.67
C LEU A 171 -13.67 -17.34 2.36
N LYS A 172 -13.09 -18.39 1.76
CA LYS A 172 -11.82 -18.96 2.19
C LYS A 172 -10.67 -18.02 1.84
N GLU A 173 -9.63 -17.95 2.67
CA GLU A 173 -8.45 -17.11 2.43
C GLU A 173 -7.76 -17.37 1.08
N THR A 174 -7.79 -18.61 0.62
CA THR A 174 -7.22 -18.99 -0.69
C THR A 174 -8.06 -18.56 -1.88
N HIS A 175 -9.28 -18.06 -1.65
CA HIS A 175 -10.19 -17.66 -2.72
C HIS A 175 -9.69 -16.37 -3.39
N TRP A 176 -9.69 -16.35 -4.72
CA TRP A 176 -9.18 -15.22 -5.51
C TRP A 176 -9.84 -13.88 -5.16
N LYS A 177 -11.14 -13.87 -4.83
CA LYS A 177 -11.85 -12.67 -4.35
C LYS A 177 -11.29 -12.10 -3.05
N VAL A 178 -10.72 -12.94 -2.17
CA VAL A 178 -10.09 -12.48 -0.92
C VAL A 178 -8.77 -11.80 -1.23
N LYS A 179 -7.96 -12.38 -2.14
CA LYS A 179 -6.69 -11.80 -2.58
C LYS A 179 -6.80 -10.43 -3.23
N GLU A 180 -8.00 -10.08 -3.66
CA GLU A 180 -8.31 -8.87 -4.42
C GLU A 180 -9.43 -8.04 -3.77
N SER A 181 -9.70 -8.27 -2.49
CA SER A 181 -10.77 -7.58 -1.80
C SER A 181 -10.41 -6.13 -1.50
N LEU A 182 -9.14 -5.84 -1.19
CA LEU A 182 -8.71 -4.50 -0.82
C LEU A 182 -8.62 -3.57 -2.03
N GLN A 183 -8.96 -2.29 -1.78
CA GLN A 183 -8.94 -1.21 -2.76
C GLN A 183 -8.12 -0.01 -2.28
N TYR A 184 -8.12 0.21 -0.97
CA TYR A 184 -7.41 1.30 -0.34
C TYR A 184 -6.85 0.86 1.01
N ILE A 185 -5.64 1.29 1.31
CA ILE A 185 -4.99 1.09 2.59
C ILE A 185 -4.30 2.39 2.99
N GLU A 186 -4.43 2.80 4.23
CA GLU A 186 -3.73 3.94 4.80
C GLU A 186 -3.08 3.52 6.11
N PHE A 187 -1.77 3.68 6.21
CA PHE A 187 -1.03 3.56 7.45
C PHE A 187 -0.71 4.97 7.94
N LYS A 188 -1.01 5.23 9.20
CA LYS A 188 -0.70 6.48 9.87
C LYS A 188 0.14 6.16 11.10
N PHE A 189 1.37 6.64 11.09
CA PHE A 189 2.29 6.54 12.21
C PHE A 189 2.48 7.93 12.79
N ASN A 190 2.02 8.15 14.03
CA ASN A 190 2.37 9.35 14.76
C ASN A 190 3.79 9.16 15.34
N ALA A 191 4.77 9.64 14.56
CA ALA A 191 6.18 9.48 14.83
C ALA A 191 6.83 10.82 15.21
N GLU A 192 6.19 11.58 16.10
CA GLU A 192 6.63 12.92 16.52
C GLU A 192 8.11 12.93 16.95
N GLU A 193 8.58 11.89 17.64
CA GLU A 193 10.00 11.79 18.03
C GLU A 193 10.95 11.83 16.84
N LEU A 194 10.59 11.13 15.75
CA LEU A 194 11.38 11.07 14.51
C LEU A 194 11.26 12.37 13.71
N THR A 195 10.07 12.95 13.65
CA THR A 195 9.72 14.06 12.75
C THR A 195 9.70 15.44 13.41
N SER A 196 9.89 15.54 14.72
CA SER A 196 9.83 16.78 15.51
C SER A 196 10.75 17.90 15.04
N HIS A 197 11.77 17.57 14.26
CA HIS A 197 12.71 18.49 13.65
C HIS A 197 12.19 19.15 12.37
N CYS A 198 11.22 18.53 11.70
CA CYS A 198 10.55 19.03 10.50
C CYS A 198 9.22 19.72 10.79
N VAL A 199 8.63 19.45 11.95
CA VAL A 199 7.39 20.11 12.38
C VAL A 199 7.68 21.55 12.76
N ASP A 200 7.11 22.51 12.04
CA ASP A 200 7.19 23.93 12.35
C ASP A 200 6.53 24.21 13.72
N LYS A 201 7.34 24.30 14.79
CA LYS A 201 6.87 24.61 16.16
C LYS A 201 6.40 26.06 16.34
N THR A 202 6.48 26.88 15.31
CA THR A 202 6.03 28.27 15.36
C THR A 202 4.64 28.40 14.76
N GLY A 203 3.65 28.61 15.62
CA GLY A 203 2.39 29.26 15.27
C GLY A 203 2.60 30.71 14.83
N LYS A 204 3.37 30.92 13.76
CA LYS A 204 3.41 32.16 13.00
C LYS A 204 2.73 31.86 11.68
N GLU A 205 1.47 32.26 11.64
CA GLU A 205 0.80 32.78 10.46
C GLU A 205 1.84 33.31 9.46
N ARG A 206 2.05 32.55 8.37
CA ARG A 206 2.69 33.05 7.16
C ARG A 206 1.66 33.94 6.47
N THR A 207 1.41 35.10 7.05
CA THR A 207 0.66 36.16 6.38
C THR A 207 1.61 36.89 5.45
N GLU A 208 1.15 37.01 4.20
CA GLU A 208 1.61 37.91 3.14
C GLU A 208 2.80 37.43 2.27
N THR A 209 2.75 37.43 0.93
CA THR A 209 1.75 37.95 -0.02
C THR A 209 2.02 37.40 -1.43
N LYS A 210 0.98 36.92 -2.12
CA LYS A 210 0.64 37.41 -3.47
C LYS A 210 -0.82 37.07 -3.82
N ASN A 211 -1.66 38.05 -3.53
CA ASN A 211 -2.95 38.40 -4.14
C ASN A 211 -3.45 37.51 -5.29
N VAL A 212 -4.52 36.74 -5.05
CA VAL A 212 -5.71 36.76 -5.92
C VAL A 212 -6.93 36.85 -5.02
N ALA A 213 -7.71 37.90 -5.24
CA ALA A 213 -8.87 38.26 -4.45
C ALA A 213 -10.10 37.38 -4.75
N ARG A 214 -10.93 37.30 -3.71
CA ARG A 214 -12.40 37.27 -3.71
C ARG A 214 -13.17 35.98 -4.02
N GLU A 215 -13.96 35.64 -2.98
CA GLU A 215 -15.39 35.32 -3.01
C GLU A 215 -15.85 33.96 -3.57
N GLY A 216 -16.26 33.09 -2.63
CA GLY A 216 -17.12 31.95 -2.92
C GLY A 216 -17.40 31.09 -1.69
N ARG A 217 -18.37 31.50 -0.87
CA ARG A 217 -19.04 30.60 0.11
C ARG A 217 -19.53 29.35 -0.64
N GLY A 218 -18.95 28.18 -0.37
CA GLY A 218 -19.33 26.94 -1.05
C GLY A 218 -19.03 25.70 -0.22
N ARG A 219 -20.09 25.16 0.39
CA ARG A 219 -20.26 23.83 1.01
C ARG A 219 -19.09 22.83 0.89
N LYS A 220 -18.66 22.34 2.06
CA LYS A 220 -18.00 21.04 2.27
C LYS A 220 -18.55 19.97 1.32
N ARG A 221 -17.74 19.55 0.35
CA ARG A 221 -17.90 18.26 -0.36
C ARG A 221 -16.70 17.39 -0.03
N ARG A 222 -16.87 16.50 0.94
CA ARG A 222 -16.05 15.29 1.08
C ARG A 222 -16.59 14.28 0.07
N ALA A 223 -16.04 14.24 -1.13
CA ALA A 223 -16.14 13.13 -2.07
C ALA A 223 -15.30 13.45 -3.31
N ASN A 224 -14.55 12.45 -3.78
CA ASN A 224 -13.78 12.39 -5.02
C ASN A 224 -12.43 13.13 -5.06
N ILE A 225 -11.41 12.52 -4.45
CA ILE A 225 -10.08 12.45 -5.09
C ILE A 225 -9.55 11.03 -4.86
N LEU A 226 -10.07 10.07 -5.65
CA LEU A 226 -9.42 8.80 -5.91
C LEU A 226 -9.17 8.81 -7.42
N ALA A 227 -7.90 8.74 -7.82
CA ALA A 227 -7.35 8.98 -9.16
C ALA A 227 -7.15 10.47 -9.51
N GLY A 228 -5.94 10.96 -9.22
CA GLY A 228 -5.40 12.19 -9.80
C GLY A 228 -4.12 11.84 -10.58
N ASP A 229 -4.15 12.18 -11.87
CA ASP A 229 -3.04 12.11 -12.80
C ASP A 229 -1.82 12.93 -12.28
N SER A 230 -0.64 12.47 -12.66
CA SER A 230 0.69 12.76 -12.09
C SER A 230 1.24 14.20 -12.25
N GLY A 231 0.39 15.22 -12.34
CA GLY A 231 0.84 16.56 -12.73
C GLY A 231 0.33 17.77 -11.95
N THR A 232 -0.78 17.70 -11.21
CA THR A 232 -1.45 18.94 -10.74
C THR A 232 -2.21 18.80 -9.41
N LEU A 233 -1.61 18.15 -8.41
CA LEU A 233 -2.08 18.25 -7.02
C LEU A 233 -1.02 18.99 -6.19
N GLU A 234 -1.09 20.31 -6.16
CA GLU A 234 -0.48 21.10 -5.08
C GLU A 234 -1.21 20.74 -3.76
N GLY A 235 -0.75 19.64 -3.17
CA GLY A 235 -0.47 19.45 -1.74
C GLY A 235 -1.57 19.82 -0.74
N PHE A 236 -2.67 19.05 -0.70
CA PHE A 236 -3.41 18.93 0.57
C PHE A 236 -2.59 18.02 1.50
N ILE A 237 -1.68 18.63 2.26
CA ILE A 237 -0.95 17.97 3.34
C ILE A 237 -1.93 17.79 4.50
N ASP A 238 -2.12 16.54 4.92
CA ASP A 238 -2.99 16.20 6.04
C ASP A 238 -2.56 16.98 7.30
N GLN A 239 -3.51 17.47 8.09
CA GLN A 239 -3.22 18.17 9.34
C GLN A 239 -2.38 17.32 10.29
N ASN A 240 -2.60 16.01 10.30
CA ASN A 240 -1.81 15.09 11.12
C ASN A 240 -0.35 15.02 10.68
N VAL A 241 -0.07 15.17 9.37
CA VAL A 241 1.30 15.21 8.86
C VAL A 241 2.00 16.46 9.37
N ARG A 242 1.30 17.59 9.40
CA ARG A 242 1.82 18.83 10.00
C ARG A 242 2.11 18.70 11.49
N GLU A 243 1.40 17.82 12.18
CA GLU A 243 1.59 17.54 13.61
C GLU A 243 2.69 16.50 13.88
N GLY A 244 3.32 15.95 12.85
CA GLY A 244 4.44 15.00 12.98
C GLY A 244 4.14 13.57 12.54
N ALA A 245 2.94 13.29 11.99
CA ALA A 245 2.62 11.96 11.50
C ALA A 245 3.23 11.67 10.12
N ILE A 246 3.59 10.41 9.89
CA ILE A 246 3.94 9.87 8.58
C ILE A 246 2.74 9.06 8.10
N ILE A 247 2.21 9.38 6.93
CA ILE A 247 1.07 8.70 6.33
C ILE A 247 1.53 7.98 5.06
N ILE A 248 1.25 6.68 4.96
CA ILE A 248 1.54 5.85 3.79
C ILE A 248 0.21 5.35 3.25
N ARG A 249 -0.14 5.74 2.03
CA ARG A 249 -1.37 5.35 1.34
C ARG A 249 -1.06 4.41 0.19
N PHE A 250 -1.87 3.38 0.05
CA PHE A 250 -1.91 2.48 -1.08
C PHE A 250 -3.27 2.58 -1.74
N VAL A 251 -3.27 2.87 -3.04
CA VAL A 251 -4.47 2.92 -3.87
C VAL A 251 -4.32 1.87 -4.96
N ARG A 252 -5.27 0.94 -5.05
CA ARG A 252 -5.22 -0.09 -6.08
C ARG A 252 -5.34 0.57 -7.46
N ARG A 253 -4.43 0.23 -8.38
CA ARG A 253 -4.47 0.66 -9.78
C ARG A 253 -5.09 -0.39 -10.70
N SER A 254 -4.90 -1.66 -10.34
CA SER A 254 -5.48 -2.78 -11.08
C SER A 254 -6.98 -2.91 -10.84
N LEU A 255 -7.75 -3.18 -11.89
CA LEU A 255 -9.13 -3.63 -11.74
C LEU A 255 -9.15 -5.04 -11.10
N PRO A 256 -10.21 -5.42 -10.37
CA PRO A 256 -10.40 -6.80 -9.93
C PRO A 256 -10.34 -7.75 -11.12
N ALA A 257 -9.51 -8.79 -11.01
CA ALA A 257 -9.44 -9.89 -11.94
C ALA A 257 -10.82 -10.56 -12.05
N LYS A 258 -11.18 -10.95 -13.26
CA LYS A 258 -12.41 -11.70 -13.52
C LYS A 258 -12.09 -13.19 -13.39
N SER A 259 -13.06 -13.96 -12.90
CA SER A 259 -12.95 -15.42 -12.95
C SER A 259 -12.83 -15.88 -14.41
N PHE A 260 -12.23 -17.06 -14.65
CA PHE A 260 -12.16 -17.64 -16.00
C PHE A 260 -13.54 -17.68 -16.67
N TYR A 261 -14.56 -18.11 -15.92
CA TYR A 261 -15.93 -18.16 -16.41
C TYR A 261 -16.44 -16.76 -16.78
N GLU A 262 -16.27 -15.75 -15.94
CA GLU A 262 -16.69 -14.37 -16.26
C GLU A 262 -15.94 -13.79 -17.45
N ARG A 263 -14.66 -14.11 -17.60
CA ARG A 263 -13.84 -13.63 -18.72
C ARG A 263 -14.26 -14.26 -20.04
N TYR A 264 -14.64 -15.53 -20.03
CA TYR A 264 -14.93 -16.30 -21.24
C TYR A 264 -16.42 -16.66 -21.42
N PHE A 265 -17.32 -16.21 -20.54
CA PHE A 265 -18.73 -16.59 -20.55
C PHE A 265 -19.37 -16.36 -21.92
N THR A 266 -19.17 -15.19 -22.51
CA THR A 266 -19.71 -14.85 -23.84
C THR A 266 -19.14 -15.76 -24.93
N SER A 267 -17.85 -16.09 -24.85
CA SER A 267 -17.19 -16.98 -25.80
C SER A 267 -17.67 -18.43 -25.65
N LEU A 268 -17.82 -18.90 -24.41
CA LEU A 268 -18.34 -20.23 -24.08
C LEU A 268 -19.82 -20.36 -24.46
N LEU A 269 -20.63 -19.35 -24.19
CA LEU A 269 -22.05 -19.30 -24.56
C LEU A 269 -22.20 -19.31 -26.08
N PHE A 270 -21.45 -18.48 -26.79
CA PHE A 270 -21.45 -18.47 -28.25
C PHE A 270 -21.01 -19.82 -28.83
N GLY A 271 -19.92 -20.40 -28.30
CA GLY A 271 -19.46 -21.73 -28.68
C GLY A 271 -20.52 -22.81 -28.45
N GLY A 272 -21.18 -22.78 -27.28
CA GLY A 272 -22.27 -23.69 -26.94
C GLY A 272 -23.47 -23.57 -27.88
N ILE A 273 -23.90 -22.34 -28.19
CA ILE A 273 -24.98 -22.07 -29.16
C ILE A 273 -24.61 -22.60 -30.55
N MET A 274 -23.38 -22.37 -31.01
CA MET A 274 -22.91 -22.82 -32.32
C MET A 274 -22.85 -24.35 -32.43
N ILE A 275 -22.38 -25.03 -31.37
CA ILE A 275 -22.37 -26.50 -31.31
C ILE A 275 -23.80 -27.04 -31.33
N ALA A 276 -24.69 -26.50 -30.49
CA ALA A 276 -26.09 -26.92 -30.45
C ALA A 276 -26.78 -26.72 -31.81
N TYR A 277 -26.54 -25.58 -32.46
CA TYR A 277 -27.06 -25.30 -33.80
C TYR A 277 -26.56 -26.31 -34.84
N ARG A 278 -25.26 -26.62 -34.85
CA ARG A 278 -24.66 -27.61 -35.76
C ARG A 278 -25.21 -29.01 -35.54
N VAL A 279 -25.41 -29.41 -34.29
CA VAL A 279 -26.02 -30.71 -33.94
C VAL A 279 -27.47 -30.75 -34.44
N LEU A 280 -28.26 -29.71 -34.19
CA LEU A 280 -29.65 -29.64 -34.63
C LEU A 280 -29.75 -29.69 -36.16
N GLN A 281 -28.92 -28.91 -36.86
CA GLN A 281 -28.84 -28.92 -38.32
C GLN A 281 -28.44 -30.30 -38.87
N GLY A 282 -27.48 -30.97 -38.22
CA GLY A 282 -27.08 -32.34 -38.55
C GLY A 282 -28.25 -33.32 -38.41
N PHE A 283 -28.98 -33.28 -37.29
CA PHE A 283 -30.16 -34.13 -37.08
C PHE A 283 -31.27 -33.88 -38.09
N ILE A 284 -31.58 -32.61 -38.40
CA ILE A 284 -32.59 -32.25 -39.41
C ILE A 284 -32.17 -32.81 -40.77
N SER A 285 -30.90 -32.59 -41.17
CA SER A 285 -30.39 -33.08 -42.46
C SER A 285 -30.44 -34.61 -42.58
N TYR A 286 -30.12 -35.32 -41.49
CA TYR A 286 -30.22 -36.79 -41.44
C TYR A 286 -31.67 -37.26 -41.59
N TRP A 287 -32.62 -36.59 -40.93
CA TRP A 287 -34.05 -36.90 -41.04
C TRP A 287 -34.58 -36.67 -42.46
N THR A 288 -34.22 -35.56 -43.11
CA THR A 288 -34.65 -35.23 -44.47
C THR A 288 -34.08 -36.14 -45.57
N ILE A 289 -33.01 -36.89 -45.28
CA ILE A 289 -32.44 -37.87 -46.22
C ILE A 289 -33.11 -39.24 -46.04
N LYS A 290 -33.61 -39.54 -44.84
CA LYS A 290 -34.13 -40.87 -44.48
C LYS A 290 -35.63 -41.02 -44.74
N TYR A 291 -36.35 -39.91 -44.92
CA TYR A 291 -37.77 -39.81 -45.24
C TYR A 291 -37.97 -38.90 -46.45
#